data_AF-A0A973G6W5-F1
#
_entry.id   AF-A0A973G6W5-F1
#
_cell.length_a   1.000
_cell.length_b   1.000
_cell.length_c   1.000
_cell.angle_alpha   90.00
_cell.angle_beta   90.00
_cell.angle_gamma   90.00
#
_symmetry.space_group_name_H-M   'P 1'
#
loop_
_entity.id
_entity.type
_entity.pdbx_description
1 polymer ?
#
loop_
_entity_poly.entity_id
_entity_poly.type
_entity_poly.pdbx_seq_one_letter_code
_entity_poly.pdbx_strand_id
1 'polypeptide(L)'
;MREVYANQLRTVANLQYVQSFEMRNNTGNVSYYMFHATRNAKGVQLMKDAMWKVDPGGDFTFSDRLAGRDVLFADEPDLAPLRAHLWAQFGGRGAVAAGVVKEHVALHTPFRPPHATAALKAMEIDGVLSAQRGPGQRRGTFAEGTPLVITAP
;
A
#
# COMPACT_ATOMS: atom_id res chain seq x y z
N MET A 1 -12.79 -19.02 3.34
CA MET A 1 -11.76 -19.62 4.22
C MET A 1 -10.63 -18.64 4.53
N ARG A 2 -9.87 -18.15 3.53
CA ARG A 2 -8.76 -17.19 3.71
C ARG A 2 -9.12 -15.96 4.56
N GLU A 3 -10.22 -15.30 4.23
CA GLU A 3 -10.66 -14.08 4.92
C GLU A 3 -11.05 -14.32 6.39
N VAL A 4 -11.73 -15.44 6.65
CA VAL A 4 -12.11 -15.83 8.02
C VAL A 4 -10.85 -16.02 8.85
N TYR A 5 -9.84 -16.71 8.31
CA TYR A 5 -8.56 -16.90 8.99
C TYR A 5 -7.82 -15.57 9.21
N ALA A 6 -7.75 -14.72 8.18
CA ALA A 6 -7.14 -13.39 8.29
C ALA A 6 -7.81 -12.54 9.38
N ASN A 7 -9.14 -12.59 9.45
CA ASN A 7 -9.91 -11.87 10.46
C ASN A 7 -9.66 -12.43 11.85
N GLN A 8 -9.58 -13.75 12.02
CA GLN A 8 -9.23 -14.35 13.32
C GLN A 8 -7.82 -13.96 13.79
N LEU A 9 -6.84 -13.87 12.88
CA LEU A 9 -5.50 -13.38 13.22
C LEU A 9 -5.56 -11.92 13.74
N ARG A 10 -6.41 -11.08 13.14
CA ARG A 10 -6.60 -9.69 13.58
C ARG A 10 -7.34 -9.59 14.91
N THR A 11 -8.47 -10.27 15.04
CA THR A 11 -9.41 -10.05 16.17
C THR A 11 -9.15 -10.95 17.36
N VAL A 12 -8.74 -12.21 17.15
CA VAL A 12 -8.54 -13.20 18.23
C VAL A 12 -7.09 -13.19 18.69
N ALA A 13 -6.13 -13.25 17.75
CA ALA A 13 -4.70 -13.25 18.07
C ALA A 13 -4.11 -11.84 18.29
N ASN A 14 -4.91 -10.80 18.06
CA ASN A 14 -4.53 -9.38 18.17
C ASN A 14 -3.24 -9.08 17.39
N LEU A 15 -3.20 -9.51 16.12
CA LEU A 15 -2.12 -9.20 15.18
C LEU A 15 -2.60 -8.09 14.25
N GLN A 16 -2.05 -6.89 14.43
CA GLN A 16 -2.49 -5.69 13.74
C GLN A 16 -2.25 -5.75 12.22
N TYR A 17 -1.09 -6.27 11.83
CA TYR A 17 -0.67 -6.33 10.43
C TYR A 17 -0.78 -7.76 9.93
N VAL A 18 -1.84 -8.06 9.19
CA VAL A 18 -2.08 -9.38 8.59
C VAL A 18 -2.19 -9.23 7.08
N GLN A 19 -1.36 -10.00 6.37
CA GLN A 19 -1.29 -10.03 4.91
C GLN A 19 -1.24 -11.47 4.42
N SER A 20 -1.82 -11.73 3.24
CA SER A 20 -1.87 -13.06 2.64
C SER A 20 -1.40 -13.04 1.19
N PHE A 21 -0.69 -14.10 0.80
CA PHE A 21 -0.09 -14.26 -0.51
C PHE A 21 -0.62 -15.54 -1.15
N GLU A 22 -1.05 -15.45 -2.40
CA GLU A 22 -1.34 -16.63 -3.22
C GLU A 22 -0.06 -17.21 -3.75
N MET A 23 0.14 -18.50 -3.48
CA MET A 23 1.26 -19.27 -3.99
C MET A 23 0.76 -20.09 -5.17
N ARG A 24 1.15 -19.72 -6.39
CA ARG A 24 0.75 -20.45 -7.60
C ARG A 24 1.76 -21.53 -7.94
N ASN A 25 1.29 -22.65 -8.45
CA ASN A 25 2.16 -23.71 -8.98
C ASN A 25 2.54 -23.41 -10.44
N ASN A 26 3.38 -24.27 -11.03
CA ASN A 26 3.85 -24.12 -12.42
C ASN A 26 2.74 -24.19 -13.48
N THR A 27 1.50 -24.53 -13.09
CA THR A 27 0.31 -24.52 -13.97
C THR A 27 -0.53 -23.24 -13.82
N GLY A 28 -0.10 -22.30 -12.97
CA GLY A 28 -0.81 -21.06 -12.66
C GLY A 28 -1.92 -21.20 -11.61
N ASN A 29 -2.17 -22.42 -11.10
CA ASN A 29 -3.20 -22.69 -10.10
C ASN A 29 -2.71 -22.34 -8.69
N VAL A 30 -3.59 -21.78 -7.86
CA VAL A 30 -3.30 -21.51 -6.44
C VAL A 30 -3.08 -22.84 -5.71
N SER A 31 -1.87 -23.06 -5.23
CA SER A 31 -1.47 -24.23 -4.43
C SER A 31 -1.81 -24.02 -2.95
N TYR A 32 -1.43 -22.88 -2.38
CA TYR A 32 -1.74 -22.52 -1.01
C TYR A 32 -1.70 -21.01 -0.78
N TYR A 33 -2.16 -20.59 0.40
CA TYR A 33 -2.04 -19.21 0.87
C TYR A 33 -1.00 -19.14 1.97
N MET A 34 -0.02 -18.25 1.82
CA MET A 34 0.91 -17.91 2.90
C MET A 34 0.37 -16.69 3.66
N PHE A 35 0.42 -16.72 4.98
CA PHE A 35 0.03 -15.58 5.83
C PHE A 35 1.24 -15.02 6.56
N HIS A 36 1.43 -13.71 6.48
CA HIS A 36 2.33 -12.97 7.36
C HIS A 36 1.48 -12.15 8.33
N ALA A 37 1.73 -12.34 9.63
CA ALA A 37 0.97 -11.66 10.67
C ALA A 37 1.91 -11.17 11.79
N THR A 38 1.85 -9.88 12.10
CA THR A 38 2.74 -9.26 13.09
C THR A 38 2.06 -8.09 13.82
N ARG A 39 2.60 -7.74 14.98
CA ARG A 39 2.31 -6.48 15.69
C ARG A 39 3.35 -5.39 15.41
N ASN A 40 4.46 -5.73 14.75
CA ASN A 40 5.57 -4.82 14.57
C ASN A 40 5.60 -4.26 13.14
N ALA A 41 5.50 -2.94 13.01
CA ALA A 41 5.57 -2.23 11.73
C ALA A 41 6.86 -2.53 10.96
N LYS A 42 8.00 -2.65 11.65
CA LYS A 42 9.28 -3.05 11.03
C LYS A 42 9.23 -4.46 10.46
N GLY A 43 8.47 -5.36 11.07
CA GLY A 43 8.25 -6.71 10.55
C GLY A 43 7.53 -6.70 9.20
N VAL A 44 6.57 -5.78 9.01
CA VAL A 44 5.87 -5.60 7.73
C VAL A 44 6.84 -5.15 6.64
N GLN A 45 7.68 -4.15 6.94
CA GLN A 45 8.68 -3.63 5.99
C GLN A 45 9.68 -4.71 5.58
N LEU A 46 10.27 -5.42 6.56
CA LEU A 46 11.23 -6.50 6.30
C LEU A 46 10.64 -7.62 5.45
N MET A 47 9.41 -8.03 5.74
CA MET A 47 8.73 -9.04 4.94
C MET A 47 8.49 -8.55 3.51
N LYS A 48 8.03 -7.31 3.32
CA LYS A 48 7.81 -6.75 1.98
C LYS A 48 9.10 -6.66 1.17
N ASP A 49 10.17 -6.20 1.79
CA ASP A 49 11.49 -6.11 1.16
C ASP A 49 12.00 -7.51 0.75
N ALA A 50 11.79 -8.51 1.61
CA ALA A 50 12.14 -9.89 1.32
C ALA A 50 11.32 -10.47 0.16
N MET A 51 9.99 -10.29 0.15
CA MET A 51 9.12 -10.77 -0.93
C MET A 51 9.50 -10.15 -2.27
N TRP A 52 9.74 -8.83 -2.30
CA TRP A 52 10.14 -8.12 -3.51
C TRP A 52 11.52 -8.53 -4.06
N LYS A 53 12.44 -8.93 -3.17
CA LYS A 53 13.75 -9.44 -3.60
C LYS A 53 13.63 -10.82 -4.24
N VAL A 54 12.72 -11.64 -3.74
CA VAL A 54 12.54 -13.03 -4.18
C VAL A 54 11.82 -13.10 -5.52
N ASP A 55 10.85 -12.22 -5.75
CA ASP A 55 10.11 -12.19 -7.01
C ASP A 55 9.56 -10.78 -7.32
N PRO A 56 10.27 -10.02 -8.17
CA PRO A 56 9.80 -8.73 -8.67
C PRO A 56 8.67 -8.82 -9.71
N GLY A 57 8.41 -10.02 -10.25
CA GLY A 57 7.59 -10.27 -11.45
C GLY A 57 6.18 -10.83 -11.19
N GLY A 58 5.87 -11.31 -9.97
CA GLY A 58 4.49 -11.50 -9.53
C GLY A 58 3.93 -12.93 -9.60
N ASP A 59 4.76 -13.96 -9.51
CA ASP A 59 4.32 -15.32 -9.16
C ASP A 59 3.65 -15.38 -7.78
N PHE A 60 3.95 -14.40 -6.91
CA PHE A 60 3.17 -14.10 -5.71
C PHE A 60 2.07 -13.08 -6.03
N THR A 61 0.81 -13.44 -5.81
CA THR A 61 -0.28 -12.45 -5.84
C THR A 61 -0.58 -11.98 -4.43
N PHE A 62 -0.44 -10.67 -4.18
CA PHE A 62 -0.90 -10.06 -2.94
C PHE A 62 -2.40 -9.87 -3.03
N SER A 63 -3.13 -10.74 -2.34
CA SER A 63 -4.56 -10.55 -2.20
C SER A 63 -4.81 -9.72 -0.94
N ASP A 64 -4.76 -8.42 -1.13
CA ASP A 64 -5.26 -7.45 -0.16
C ASP A 64 -6.43 -6.71 -0.76
N ARG A 65 -7.36 -6.34 0.11
CA ARG A 65 -8.67 -5.84 -0.26
C ARG A 65 -8.60 -4.36 -0.63
N LEU A 66 -7.55 -3.92 -1.32
CA LEU A 66 -7.49 -2.57 -1.87
C LEU A 66 -8.53 -2.49 -2.99
N ALA A 67 -9.73 -2.03 -2.65
CA ALA A 67 -10.90 -2.00 -3.52
C ALA A 67 -11.35 -3.37 -4.09
N GLY A 68 -11.02 -4.48 -3.42
CA GLY A 68 -11.45 -5.83 -3.82
C GLY A 68 -10.76 -6.36 -5.09
N ARG A 69 -9.56 -5.85 -5.42
CA ARG A 69 -8.75 -6.33 -6.55
C ARG A 69 -7.46 -6.97 -6.04
N ASP A 70 -7.10 -8.08 -6.67
CA ASP A 70 -5.76 -8.66 -6.49
C ASP A 70 -4.72 -7.75 -7.15
N VAL A 71 -3.65 -7.43 -6.42
CA VAL A 71 -2.56 -6.60 -6.92
C VAL A 71 -1.38 -7.51 -7.22
N LEU A 72 -0.94 -7.52 -8.47
CA LEU A 72 0.28 -8.20 -8.90
C LEU A 72 1.50 -7.34 -8.52
N PHE A 73 2.55 -7.98 -8.01
CA PHE A 73 3.85 -7.34 -7.86
C PHE A 73 4.48 -7.22 -9.25
N ALA A 74 4.30 -6.07 -9.88
CA ALA A 74 4.99 -5.70 -11.13
C ALA A 74 5.81 -4.44 -10.87
N ASP A 75 6.92 -4.25 -11.60
CA ASP A 75 7.78 -3.06 -11.47
C ASP A 75 7.01 -1.75 -11.69
N GLU A 76 6.00 -1.77 -12.58
CA GLU A 76 5.02 -0.69 -12.77
C GLU A 76 3.59 -1.20 -12.50
N PRO A 77 3.15 -1.25 -11.24
CA PRO A 77 1.81 -1.73 -10.91
C PRO A 77 0.77 -0.64 -11.18
N ASP A 78 -0.45 -1.04 -11.53
CA ASP A 78 -1.59 -0.10 -11.61
C ASP A 78 -1.77 0.61 -10.26
N LEU A 79 -1.61 1.94 -10.26
CA LEU A 79 -1.75 2.78 -9.08
C LEU A 79 -3.19 3.26 -8.85
N ALA A 80 -4.14 2.96 -9.75
CA ALA A 80 -5.54 3.36 -9.56
C ALA A 80 -6.16 2.82 -8.26
N PRO A 81 -5.96 1.54 -7.86
CA PRO A 81 -6.42 1.06 -6.56
C PRO A 81 -5.80 1.82 -5.39
N LEU A 82 -4.51 2.18 -5.51
CA LEU A 82 -3.82 2.97 -4.50
C LEU A 82 -4.38 4.38 -4.36
N ARG A 83 -4.62 5.07 -5.48
CA ARG A 83 -5.23 6.41 -5.49
C ARG A 83 -6.61 6.40 -4.86
N ALA A 84 -7.45 5.43 -5.22
CA ALA A 84 -8.80 5.29 -4.65
C ALA A 84 -8.76 5.04 -3.14
N HIS A 85 -7.83 4.20 -2.67
CA HIS A 85 -7.64 3.95 -1.23
C HIS A 85 -7.14 5.20 -0.48
N LEU A 86 -6.16 5.91 -1.04
CA LEU A 86 -5.65 7.14 -0.44
C LEU A 86 -6.74 8.21 -0.33
N TRP A 87 -7.59 8.33 -1.34
CA TRP A 87 -8.75 9.20 -1.30
C TRP A 87 -9.75 8.75 -0.22
N ALA A 88 -10.15 7.47 -0.19
CA ALA A 88 -11.09 6.99 0.81
C ALA A 88 -10.58 7.20 2.25
N GLN A 89 -9.26 7.13 2.43
CA GLN A 89 -8.66 7.16 3.77
C GLN A 89 -8.27 8.55 4.25
N PHE A 90 -7.86 9.46 3.36
CA PHE A 90 -7.40 10.80 3.73
C PHE A 90 -8.21 11.94 3.08
N GLY A 91 -9.03 11.64 2.07
CA GLY A 91 -9.86 12.62 1.36
C GLY A 91 -10.83 13.33 2.29
N GLY A 92 -10.88 14.66 2.18
CA GLY A 92 -11.78 15.50 2.98
C GLY A 92 -11.44 15.61 4.47
N ARG A 93 -10.33 15.01 4.94
CA ARG A 93 -9.93 15.00 6.37
C ARG A 93 -8.98 16.14 6.76
N GLY A 94 -8.70 17.07 5.84
CA GLY A 94 -7.77 18.18 6.05
C GLY A 94 -6.33 17.84 5.67
N ALA A 95 -5.37 18.61 6.19
CA ALA A 95 -3.96 18.44 5.87
C ALA A 95 -3.35 17.25 6.64
N VAL A 96 -2.71 16.32 5.93
CA VAL A 96 -1.99 15.16 6.48
C VAL A 96 -0.52 15.21 6.08
N ALA A 97 0.39 14.89 7.00
CA ALA A 97 1.81 14.85 6.67
C ALA A 97 2.14 13.75 5.66
N ALA A 98 2.98 14.05 4.67
CA ALA A 98 3.36 13.08 3.64
C ALA A 98 4.01 11.81 4.20
N GLY A 99 4.73 11.92 5.32
CA GLY A 99 5.32 10.77 6.03
C GLY A 99 4.24 9.78 6.49
N VAL A 100 3.15 10.29 7.08
CA VAL A 100 2.01 9.46 7.53
C VAL A 100 1.37 8.75 6.35
N VAL A 101 1.19 9.42 5.21
CA VAL A 101 0.62 8.81 4.02
C VAL A 101 1.54 7.69 3.49
N LYS A 102 2.84 7.95 3.39
CA LYS A 102 3.81 6.93 2.92
C LYS A 102 3.90 5.74 3.87
N GLU A 103 3.90 5.98 5.17
CA GLU A 103 3.89 4.92 6.19
C GLU A 103 2.61 4.10 6.08
N HIS A 104 1.44 4.74 5.96
CA HIS A 104 0.18 4.04 5.78
C HIS A 104 0.19 3.13 4.54
N VAL A 105 0.70 3.63 3.41
CA VAL A 105 0.88 2.81 2.19
C VAL A 105 1.82 1.64 2.46
N ALA A 106 2.95 1.89 3.12
CA ALA A 106 3.92 0.86 3.42
C ALA A 106 3.41 -0.21 4.40
N LEU A 107 2.48 0.11 5.29
CA LEU A 107 1.99 -0.83 6.30
C LEU A 107 0.66 -1.51 5.93
N HIS A 108 -0.20 -0.82 5.20
CA HIS A 108 -1.61 -1.21 5.02
C HIS A 108 -2.03 -1.45 3.57
N THR A 109 -1.09 -1.51 2.63
CA THR A 109 -1.38 -1.78 1.20
C THR A 109 -0.32 -2.72 0.61
N PRO A 110 -0.51 -3.30 -0.59
CA PRO A 110 0.55 -4.04 -1.29
C PRO A 110 1.74 -3.17 -1.70
N PHE A 111 1.55 -1.85 -1.76
CA PHE A 111 2.45 -0.96 -2.46
C PHE A 111 3.70 -0.61 -1.64
N ARG A 112 4.77 -0.23 -2.36
CA ARG A 112 6.06 0.18 -1.79
C ARG A 112 6.14 1.71 -1.66
N PRO A 113 7.10 2.25 -0.86
CA PRO A 113 7.33 3.70 -0.77
C PRO A 113 7.54 4.43 -2.12
N PRO A 114 8.20 3.84 -3.14
CA PRO A 114 8.26 4.44 -4.48
C PRO A 114 6.89 4.58 -5.13
N HIS A 115 6.02 3.56 -5.01
CA HIS A 115 4.67 3.59 -5.55
C HIS A 115 3.80 4.62 -4.81
N ALA A 116 3.98 4.78 -3.50
CA ALA A 116 3.35 5.87 -2.74
C ALA A 116 3.70 7.23 -3.34
N THR A 117 4.99 7.46 -3.61
CA THR A 117 5.47 8.71 -4.19
C THR A 117 4.92 8.93 -5.60
N ALA A 118 4.88 7.88 -6.43
CA ALA A 118 4.31 7.93 -7.77
C ALA A 118 2.80 8.24 -7.75
N ALA A 119 2.04 7.62 -6.85
CA ALA A 119 0.61 7.88 -6.70
C ALA A 119 0.34 9.32 -6.23
N LEU A 120 1.11 9.83 -5.27
CA LEU A 120 1.00 11.22 -4.82
C LEU A 120 1.33 12.21 -5.95
N LYS A 121 2.34 11.93 -6.78
CA LYS A 121 2.66 12.74 -7.96
C LYS A 121 1.50 12.75 -8.96
N ALA A 122 0.94 11.58 -9.27
CA ALA A 122 -0.20 11.47 -10.18
C ALA A 122 -1.40 12.25 -9.65
N MET A 123 -1.75 12.08 -8.37
CA MET A 123 -2.83 12.82 -7.72
C MET A 123 -2.61 14.35 -7.72
N GLU A 124 -1.37 14.80 -7.58
CA GLU A 124 -1.04 16.22 -7.69
C GLU A 124 -1.13 16.76 -9.12
N ILE A 125 -0.81 15.94 -10.13
CA ILE A 125 -0.97 16.29 -11.54
C ILE A 125 -2.47 16.39 -11.88
N ASP A 126 -3.26 15.44 -11.38
CA ASP A 126 -4.71 15.37 -11.58
C ASP A 126 -5.49 16.44 -10.80
N GLY A 127 -4.82 17.24 -9.96
CA GLY A 127 -5.44 18.32 -9.17
C GLY A 127 -6.22 17.85 -7.95
N VAL A 128 -6.22 16.56 -7.64
CA VAL A 128 -6.91 15.96 -6.49
C VAL A 128 -6.07 15.97 -5.20
N LEU A 129 -4.81 16.42 -5.30
CA LEU A 129 -3.90 16.60 -4.18
C LEU A 129 -3.19 17.95 -4.27
N SER A 130 -3.19 18.67 -3.16
CA SER A 130 -2.39 19.89 -2.97
C SER A 130 -1.34 19.69 -1.88
N ALA A 131 -0.07 19.93 -2.20
CA ALA A 131 1.03 19.85 -1.25
C ALA A 131 1.46 21.26 -0.81
N GLN A 132 1.35 21.53 0.49
CA GLN A 132 1.77 22.79 1.10
C GLN A 132 3.29 22.78 1.30
N ARG A 133 4.01 23.29 0.32
CA ARG A 133 5.47 23.27 0.30
C ARG A 133 6.07 24.53 0.91
N GLY A 134 7.22 24.37 1.55
CA GLY A 134 8.08 25.49 1.92
C GLY A 134 8.76 26.12 0.69
N PRO A 135 9.24 27.38 0.80
CA PRO A 135 9.94 28.05 -0.29
C PRO A 135 11.13 27.23 -0.79
N GLY A 136 11.23 27.04 -2.11
CA GLY A 136 12.33 26.32 -2.77
C GLY A 136 12.10 24.81 -3.03
N GLN A 137 11.01 24.21 -2.50
CA GLN A 137 10.70 22.82 -2.80
C GLN A 137 9.99 22.66 -4.16
N ARG A 138 10.49 21.73 -4.98
CA ARG A 138 9.99 21.46 -6.34
C ARG A 138 8.65 20.69 -6.30
N ARG A 139 7.81 20.91 -7.31
CA ARG A 139 6.58 20.10 -7.52
C ARG A 139 6.95 18.62 -7.66
N GLY A 140 6.11 17.72 -7.13
CA GLY A 140 6.36 16.28 -7.13
C GLY A 140 7.36 15.80 -6.07
N THR A 141 7.88 16.66 -5.19
CA THR A 141 8.57 16.23 -3.96
C THR A 141 7.63 16.30 -2.77
N PHE A 142 7.75 15.30 -1.90
CA PHE A 142 6.93 15.12 -0.70
C PHE A 142 7.85 14.69 0.45
N ALA A 143 8.53 15.65 1.08
CA ALA A 143 9.31 15.40 2.29
C ALA A 143 8.36 15.01 3.43
N GLU A 144 8.83 14.27 4.45
CA GLU A 144 7.94 13.67 5.47
C GLU A 144 7.01 14.67 6.16
N GLY A 145 7.49 15.86 6.48
CA GLY A 145 6.71 16.91 7.12
C GLY A 145 5.82 17.73 6.17
N THR A 146 5.78 17.44 4.87
CA THR A 146 5.00 18.22 3.90
C THR A 146 3.51 17.97 4.13
N PRO A 147 2.70 18.98 4.47
CA PRO A 147 1.26 18.81 4.58
C PRO A 147 0.64 18.59 3.20
N LEU A 148 -0.18 17.56 3.07
CA LEU A 148 -0.91 17.17 1.88
C LEU A 148 -2.40 17.31 2.15
N VAL A 149 -3.12 17.97 1.26
CA VAL A 149 -4.58 18.04 1.28
C VAL A 149 -5.08 17.25 0.09
N ILE A 150 -5.81 16.17 0.37
CA ILE A 150 -6.45 15.35 -0.67
C ILE A 150 -7.91 15.80 -0.78
N THR A 151 -8.26 16.35 -1.93
CA THR A 151 -9.61 16.81 -2.26
C THR A 151 -10.35 15.77 -3.08
N ALA A 152 -11.68 15.87 -3.11
CA ALA A 152 -12.47 15.08 -4.04
C ALA A 152 -12.08 15.43 -5.49
N PRO A 153 -12.04 14.43 -6.40
CA PRO A 153 -12.00 14.69 -7.83
C PRO A 153 -13.25 15.46 -8.30
#